data_AF-I9QW80-F1
#
_entry.id   AF-I9QW80-F1
#
_cell.length_a   1.000
_cell.length_b   1.000
_cell.length_c   1.000
_cell.angle_alpha   90.00
_cell.angle_beta   90.00
_cell.angle_gamma   90.00
#
_symmetry.space_group_name_H-M   'P 1'
#
loop_
_entity.id
_entity.type
_entity.pdbx_description
1 polymer ?
#
loop_
_entity_poly.entity_id
_entity_poly.type
_entity_poly.pdbx_seq_one_letter_code
_entity_poly.pdbx_strand_id
1 'polypeptide(L)'
;MCKLILSFFILIFSTTAFAQKVKNVCGEYTFYAPENVSLSEAKRIALERAKLQALADEFGTVISQVNTSVVKDDNGKADSHFFSLSGTEVKGEWIEDKGEPKYTYDTDKENGTLVVTCSICGKAREIISAQIEFMAKVLRNGVEAQNESEIFRSGDDMFLSFQSPTDGFIAVYLIDETPTAYCLLPYRKDGDGQQPVKHGEKYIFFSPKYDVNHPDIVDEYTLTCNKEEEHNQIYVIFSPKPFTKALDNQVKETIPRELDYEAFTKWLGNCRKRDKQMGVVIKNINIKGE
;
A
#
# COMPACT_ATOMS: atom_id res chain seq x y z
N MET A 1 -3.97 -3.40 61.16
CA MET A 1 -2.74 -2.87 60.53
C MET A 1 -2.46 -3.45 59.14
N CYS A 2 -2.64 -4.76 58.90
CA CYS A 2 -2.40 -5.37 57.57
C CYS A 2 -3.34 -4.93 56.43
N LYS A 3 -4.57 -4.47 56.70
CA LYS A 3 -5.49 -4.00 55.65
C LYS A 3 -5.17 -2.60 55.09
N LEU A 4 -4.53 -1.72 55.88
CA LEU A 4 -4.11 -0.40 55.40
C LEU A 4 -2.86 -0.47 54.51
N ILE A 5 -1.97 -1.44 54.75
CA ILE A 5 -0.75 -1.63 53.96
C ILE A 5 -1.09 -2.18 52.56
N LEU A 6 -2.10 -3.05 52.46
CA LEU A 6 -2.54 -3.61 51.18
C LEU A 6 -3.21 -2.55 50.28
N SER A 7 -3.89 -1.56 50.86
CA SER A 7 -4.54 -0.49 50.12
C SER A 7 -3.55 0.56 49.59
N PHE A 8 -2.35 0.67 50.17
CA PHE A 8 -1.30 1.59 49.73
C PHE A 8 -0.46 1.00 48.57
N PHE A 9 -0.38 -0.32 48.46
CA PHE A 9 0.37 -0.99 47.38
C PHE A 9 -0.37 -1.00 46.02
N ILE A 10 -1.69 -0.85 46.02
CA ILE A 10 -2.53 -0.80 44.80
C ILE A 10 -2.46 0.57 44.11
N LEU A 11 -2.05 1.64 44.82
CA LEU A 11 -1.95 2.99 44.24
C LEU A 11 -0.61 3.29 43.54
N ILE A 12 0.42 2.45 43.72
CA ILE A 12 1.77 2.71 43.16
C ILE A 12 1.95 2.08 41.77
N PHE A 13 1.00 1.24 41.33
CA PHE A 13 0.89 0.77 39.94
C PHE A 13 0.01 1.70 39.08
N SER A 14 0.03 3.00 39.35
CA SER A 14 -0.41 4.01 38.38
C SER A 14 0.51 3.92 37.16
N THR A 15 0.09 3.10 36.21
CA THR A 15 0.61 2.92 34.87
C THR A 15 1.15 4.25 34.33
N THR A 16 2.45 4.31 34.05
CA THR A 16 3.02 5.34 33.20
C THR A 16 2.43 5.14 31.81
N ALA A 17 1.27 5.75 31.55
CA ALA A 17 0.74 5.88 30.22
C ALA A 17 1.71 6.77 29.45
N PHE A 18 2.63 6.17 28.71
CA PHE A 18 3.45 6.89 27.75
C PHE A 18 2.51 7.40 26.64
N ALA A 19 2.02 8.62 26.82
CA ALA A 19 1.34 9.32 25.76
C ALA A 19 2.32 9.47 24.60
N GLN A 20 1.94 8.93 23.44
CA GLN A 20 2.76 9.02 22.23
C GLN A 20 3.04 10.48 21.90
N LYS A 21 4.30 10.79 21.56
CA LYS A 21 4.80 12.17 21.44
C LYS A 21 4.07 12.92 20.31
N VAL A 22 3.29 13.91 20.69
CA VAL A 22 2.60 14.82 19.77
C VAL A 22 3.58 15.90 19.28
N LYS A 23 3.58 16.18 17.98
CA LYS A 23 4.37 17.22 17.31
C LYS A 23 3.46 18.25 16.65
N ASN A 24 3.98 19.46 16.44
CA ASN A 24 3.32 20.45 15.60
C ASN A 24 3.82 20.29 14.17
N VAL A 25 2.92 20.19 13.20
CA VAL A 25 3.21 20.03 11.77
C VAL A 25 2.43 21.06 10.97
N CYS A 26 2.94 21.43 9.80
CA CYS A 26 2.27 22.33 8.88
C CYS A 26 2.40 21.80 7.46
N GLY A 27 1.39 22.00 6.63
CA GLY A 27 1.40 21.60 5.23
C GLY A 27 0.66 22.59 4.37
N GLU A 28 1.04 22.59 3.10
CA GLU A 28 0.47 23.42 2.07
C GLU A 28 0.22 22.59 0.82
N TYR A 29 -0.92 22.79 0.17
CA TYR A 29 -1.25 22.11 -1.08
C TYR A 29 -2.03 23.02 -2.01
N THR A 30 -1.67 22.99 -3.29
CA THR A 30 -2.33 23.71 -4.39
C THR A 30 -3.12 22.72 -5.24
N PHE A 31 -4.44 22.88 -5.27
CA PHE A 31 -5.35 22.08 -6.06
C PHE A 31 -5.85 22.85 -7.28
N TYR A 32 -5.71 22.26 -8.45
CA TYR A 32 -6.25 22.77 -9.72
C TYR A 32 -7.61 22.12 -9.94
N ALA A 33 -8.68 22.87 -9.69
CA ALA A 33 -10.04 22.35 -9.67
C ALA A 33 -10.61 22.18 -11.09
N PRO A 34 -10.94 20.96 -11.53
CA PRO A 34 -11.62 20.76 -12.80
C PRO A 34 -13.01 21.42 -12.80
N GLU A 35 -13.56 21.69 -13.99
CA GLU A 35 -14.82 22.44 -14.16
C GLU A 35 -16.03 21.82 -13.42
N ASN A 36 -16.00 20.52 -13.16
CA ASN A 36 -17.07 19.79 -12.47
C ASN A 36 -16.96 19.85 -10.93
N VAL A 37 -15.92 20.49 -10.37
CA VAL A 37 -15.69 20.56 -8.92
C VAL A 37 -16.13 21.92 -8.37
N SER A 38 -17.04 21.89 -7.39
CA SER A 38 -17.46 23.12 -6.69
C SER A 38 -16.33 23.74 -5.87
N LEU A 39 -16.37 25.05 -5.64
CA LEU A 39 -15.39 25.74 -4.78
C LEU A 39 -15.31 25.13 -3.37
N SER A 40 -16.44 24.74 -2.78
CA SER A 40 -16.46 24.08 -1.47
C SER A 40 -15.73 22.74 -1.47
N GLU A 41 -15.90 21.97 -2.54
CA GLU A 41 -15.25 20.68 -2.70
C GLU A 41 -13.74 20.86 -2.97
N ALA A 42 -13.37 21.84 -3.80
CA ALA A 42 -11.97 22.21 -4.01
C ALA A 42 -11.25 22.61 -2.72
N LYS A 43 -11.91 23.39 -1.83
CA LYS A 43 -11.37 23.72 -0.50
C LYS A 43 -11.18 22.47 0.37
N ARG A 44 -12.17 21.57 0.38
CA ARG A 44 -12.12 20.31 1.14
C ARG A 44 -10.94 19.45 0.69
N ILE A 45 -10.78 19.27 -0.61
CA ILE A 45 -9.69 18.51 -1.22
C ILE A 45 -8.33 19.16 -0.89
N ALA A 46 -8.20 20.47 -1.10
CA ALA A 46 -6.95 21.18 -0.82
C ALA A 46 -6.55 21.08 0.66
N LEU A 47 -7.51 21.18 1.58
CA LEU A 47 -7.26 21.00 3.02
C LEU A 47 -6.83 19.58 3.37
N GLU A 48 -7.55 18.57 2.86
CA GLU A 48 -7.23 17.16 3.09
C GLU A 48 -5.82 16.83 2.60
N ARG A 49 -5.47 17.30 1.39
CA ARG A 49 -4.14 17.12 0.80
C ARG A 49 -3.05 17.88 1.56
N ALA A 50 -3.31 19.10 2.04
CA ALA A 50 -2.36 19.86 2.87
C ALA A 50 -2.07 19.15 4.20
N LYS A 51 -3.08 18.56 4.85
CA LYS A 51 -2.89 17.74 6.05
C LYS A 51 -2.09 16.47 5.76
N LEU A 52 -2.40 15.77 4.66
CA LEU A 52 -1.63 14.59 4.24
C LEU A 52 -0.17 14.96 3.94
N GLN A 53 0.08 16.08 3.25
CA GLN A 53 1.44 16.54 2.99
C GLN A 53 2.21 16.81 4.28
N ALA A 54 1.61 17.52 5.25
CA ALA A 54 2.21 17.79 6.55
C ALA A 54 2.61 16.50 7.30
N LEU A 55 1.75 15.47 7.24
CA LEU A 55 2.01 14.19 7.87
C LEU A 55 3.09 13.39 7.13
N ALA A 56 3.10 13.44 5.79
CA ALA A 56 4.12 12.83 4.95
C ALA A 56 5.50 13.44 5.21
N ASP A 57 5.59 14.77 5.30
CA ASP A 57 6.86 15.47 5.49
C ASP A 57 7.45 15.22 6.88
N GLU A 58 6.63 15.16 7.94
CA GLU A 58 7.11 14.96 9.30
C GLU A 58 7.36 13.49 9.66
N PHE A 59 6.46 12.59 9.27
CA PHE A 59 6.49 11.19 9.71
C PHE A 59 6.86 10.21 8.58
N GLY A 60 6.89 10.67 7.34
CA GLY A 60 7.07 9.83 6.16
C GLY A 60 5.74 9.22 5.68
N THR A 61 5.81 8.52 4.57
CA THR A 61 4.70 7.77 3.98
C THR A 61 4.90 6.27 4.22
N VAL A 62 3.83 5.48 4.16
CA VAL A 62 3.87 4.02 4.32
C VAL A 62 4.06 3.31 2.98
N ILE A 63 4.31 4.04 1.89
CA ILE A 63 4.84 3.43 0.68
C ILE A 63 6.27 3.03 1.00
N SER A 64 6.40 1.76 1.42
CA SER A 64 7.54 0.83 1.46
C SER A 64 8.95 1.42 1.61
N GLN A 65 9.82 0.69 2.30
CA GLN A 65 11.24 0.69 1.92
C GLN A 65 11.34 0.20 0.48
N VAL A 66 11.12 1.11 -0.47
CA VAL A 66 11.31 0.88 -1.87
C VAL A 66 12.77 1.25 -2.13
N ASN A 67 13.62 0.25 -2.30
CA ASN A 67 14.88 0.47 -3.00
C ASN A 67 14.52 0.68 -4.48
N THR A 68 14.07 1.89 -4.85
CA THR A 68 13.97 2.26 -6.27
C THR A 68 15.20 3.07 -6.64
N SER A 69 15.99 2.52 -7.58
CA SER A 69 16.76 3.34 -8.49
C SER A 69 15.77 4.17 -9.29
N VAL A 70 15.68 5.47 -8.99
CA VAL A 70 14.75 6.42 -9.62
C VAL A 70 14.78 6.25 -11.15
N VAL A 71 13.70 5.70 -11.72
CA VAL A 71 13.47 5.76 -13.17
C VAL A 71 13.11 7.21 -13.48
N LYS A 72 14.06 7.91 -14.09
CA LYS A 72 13.87 9.28 -14.58
C LYS A 72 13.44 9.16 -16.05
N ASP A 73 12.41 9.90 -16.42
CA ASP A 73 12.13 10.22 -17.82
C ASP A 73 13.35 10.93 -18.45
N ASP A 74 13.47 10.96 -19.77
CA ASP A 74 14.55 11.57 -20.55
C ASP A 74 14.75 13.07 -20.21
N ASN A 75 13.76 13.71 -19.56
CA ASN A 75 13.81 15.07 -19.05
C ASN A 75 14.18 15.21 -17.55
N GLY A 76 14.56 14.13 -16.87
CA GLY A 76 14.96 14.14 -15.47
C GLY A 76 13.81 14.33 -14.46
N LYS A 77 12.55 14.32 -14.91
CA LYS A 77 11.38 14.27 -14.03
C LYS A 77 11.06 12.82 -13.70
N ALA A 78 10.81 12.56 -12.41
CA ALA A 78 10.21 11.29 -12.00
C ALA A 78 8.82 11.19 -12.63
N ASP A 79 8.48 10.04 -13.21
CA ASP A 79 7.15 9.82 -13.74
C ASP A 79 6.13 9.91 -12.59
N SER A 80 5.38 11.01 -12.58
CA SER A 80 4.46 11.36 -11.51
C SER A 80 3.22 10.48 -11.49
N HIS A 81 2.90 9.79 -12.60
CA HIS A 81 1.76 8.87 -12.66
C HIS A 81 1.95 7.68 -11.71
N PHE A 82 3.18 7.19 -11.56
CA PHE A 82 3.50 6.09 -10.64
C PHE A 82 3.46 6.50 -9.16
N PHE A 83 3.75 7.76 -8.87
CA PHE A 83 3.62 8.34 -7.53
C PHE A 83 2.16 8.66 -7.17
N SER A 84 1.32 9.07 -8.14
CA SER A 84 -0.09 9.36 -7.90
C SER A 84 -0.93 8.09 -7.77
N LEU A 85 -0.60 7.10 -8.60
CA LEU A 85 -0.32 5.71 -8.25
C LEU A 85 -0.64 5.27 -6.83
N SER A 86 0.44 4.89 -6.16
CA SER A 86 0.61 4.62 -4.75
C SER A 86 -0.22 5.52 -3.83
N GLY A 87 -1.43 5.09 -3.45
CA GLY A 87 -2.26 5.78 -2.46
C GLY A 87 -1.43 6.10 -1.20
N THR A 88 -1.06 7.36 -1.03
CA THR A 88 -0.11 7.78 0.00
C THR A 88 -0.74 7.63 1.38
N GLU A 89 -0.51 6.47 2.01
CA GLU A 89 -0.71 6.36 3.45
C GLU A 89 0.43 7.12 4.13
N VAL A 90 0.11 7.96 5.11
CA VAL A 90 1.10 8.71 5.88
C VAL A 90 1.35 8.02 7.22
N LYS A 91 2.59 8.01 7.70
CA LYS A 91 2.98 7.41 8.99
C LYS A 91 2.61 8.30 10.19
N GLY A 92 1.65 9.20 10.01
CA GLY A 92 1.19 10.10 11.05
C GLY A 92 -0.33 10.18 11.06
N GLU A 93 -0.89 10.51 12.21
CA GLU A 93 -2.28 10.88 12.33
C GLU A 93 -2.40 12.32 12.82
N TRP A 94 -3.31 13.06 12.17
CA TRP A 94 -3.64 14.42 12.54
C TRP A 94 -4.58 14.40 13.74
N ILE A 95 -4.24 15.12 14.81
CA ILE A 95 -5.00 15.15 16.06
C ILE A 95 -5.93 16.35 16.10
N GLU A 96 -5.38 17.54 15.90
CA GLU A 96 -6.14 18.78 15.99
C GLU A 96 -5.53 19.88 15.11
N ASP A 97 -6.40 20.74 14.59
CA ASP A 97 -6.01 21.94 13.86
C ASP A 97 -5.47 22.99 14.84
N LYS A 98 -4.39 23.66 14.45
CA LYS A 98 -3.82 24.79 15.19
C LYS A 98 -4.11 26.07 14.40
N GLY A 99 -5.29 26.62 14.65
CA GLY A 99 -5.83 27.75 13.92
C GLY A 99 -6.66 27.33 12.71
N GLU A 100 -7.22 28.32 12.01
CA GLU A 100 -8.06 28.07 10.84
C GLU A 100 -7.20 27.88 9.56
N PRO A 101 -7.64 27.03 8.61
CA PRO A 101 -6.97 26.89 7.33
C PRO A 101 -6.97 28.20 6.54
N LYS A 102 -5.82 28.54 5.96
CA LYS A 102 -5.65 29.72 5.11
C LYS A 102 -5.78 29.31 3.65
N TYR A 103 -6.68 29.96 2.93
CA TYR A 103 -6.91 29.70 1.52
C TYR A 103 -6.52 30.90 0.66
N THR A 104 -5.84 30.63 -0.45
CA THR A 104 -5.67 31.59 -1.55
C THR A 104 -6.31 31.00 -2.81
N TYR A 105 -6.85 31.90 -3.64
CA TYR A 105 -7.53 31.54 -4.88
C TYR A 105 -6.84 32.28 -6.01
N ASP A 106 -6.58 31.57 -7.09
CA ASP A 106 -6.09 32.13 -8.33
C ASP A 106 -6.84 31.50 -9.52
N THR A 107 -6.66 32.07 -10.69
CA THR A 107 -7.12 31.50 -11.94
C THR A 107 -5.90 31.26 -12.82
N ASP A 108 -5.72 30.01 -13.23
CA ASP A 108 -4.67 29.67 -14.17
C ASP A 108 -4.85 30.48 -15.46
N LYS A 109 -3.81 31.21 -15.85
CA LYS A 109 -3.87 32.19 -16.94
C LYS A 109 -3.94 31.54 -18.32
N GLU A 110 -3.57 30.27 -18.45
CA GLU A 110 -3.54 29.57 -19.74
C GLU A 110 -4.87 28.91 -20.07
N ASN A 111 -5.56 28.35 -19.07
CA ASN A 111 -6.78 27.56 -19.29
C ASN A 111 -7.98 28.01 -18.46
N GLY A 112 -7.85 29.05 -17.62
CA GLY A 112 -8.95 29.58 -16.81
C GLY A 112 -9.33 28.71 -15.60
N THR A 113 -8.53 27.69 -15.27
CA THR A 113 -8.82 26.75 -14.19
C THR A 113 -8.76 27.44 -12.83
N LEU A 114 -9.73 27.14 -11.96
CA LEU A 114 -9.71 27.62 -10.58
C LEU A 114 -8.57 26.92 -9.80
N VAL A 115 -7.66 27.71 -9.25
CA VAL A 115 -6.55 27.24 -8.42
C VAL A 115 -6.86 27.57 -6.97
N VAL A 116 -6.86 26.57 -6.10
CA VAL A 116 -7.09 26.73 -4.65
C VAL A 116 -5.86 26.23 -3.90
N THR A 117 -5.15 27.13 -3.23
CA THR A 117 -4.07 26.76 -2.32
C THR A 117 -4.56 26.81 -0.89
N CYS A 118 -4.27 25.77 -0.11
CA CYS A 118 -4.60 25.69 1.30
C CYS A 118 -3.33 25.49 2.13
N SER A 119 -3.17 26.27 3.19
CA SER A 119 -2.09 26.12 4.19
C SER A 119 -2.70 25.94 5.58
N ILE A 120 -2.24 24.94 6.33
CA ILE A 120 -2.74 24.61 7.67
C ILE A 120 -1.61 24.08 8.57
N CYS A 121 -1.66 24.44 9.85
CA CYS A 121 -0.84 23.84 10.89
C CYS A 121 -1.72 23.10 11.90
N GLY A 122 -1.16 22.11 12.57
CA GLY A 122 -1.87 21.36 13.60
C GLY A 122 -0.95 20.49 14.43
N LYS A 123 -1.56 19.79 15.39
CA LYS A 123 -0.88 18.77 16.16
C LYS A 123 -1.11 17.41 15.49
N ALA A 124 -0.04 16.65 15.38
CA ALA A 124 -0.06 15.30 14.85
C ALA A 124 0.83 14.39 15.70
N ARG A 125 0.65 13.08 15.58
CA ARG A 125 1.58 12.11 16.16
C ARG A 125 1.90 11.04 15.14
N GLU A 126 3.07 10.44 15.29
CA GLU A 126 3.49 9.31 14.48
C GLU A 126 2.52 8.15 14.67
N ILE A 127 2.37 7.29 13.67
CA ILE A 127 1.72 5.98 13.81
C ILE A 127 2.87 5.00 13.94
N ILE A 128 3.12 4.51 15.15
CA ILE A 128 4.10 3.44 15.37
C ILE A 128 3.47 2.16 14.81
N SER A 129 3.89 1.77 13.60
CA SER A 129 3.49 0.52 12.96
C SER A 129 4.20 -0.64 13.63
N ALA A 130 3.43 -1.65 14.08
CA ALA A 130 3.95 -2.93 14.56
C ALA A 130 3.96 -3.97 13.41
N GLN A 131 4.16 -3.50 12.17
CA GLN A 131 4.14 -4.33 10.98
C GLN A 131 5.10 -5.50 11.14
N ILE A 132 4.60 -6.69 10.82
CA ILE A 132 5.43 -7.89 10.78
C ILE A 132 6.33 -7.81 9.55
N GLU A 133 7.63 -8.01 9.77
CA GLU A 133 8.59 -8.19 8.69
C GLU A 133 8.49 -9.63 8.16
N PHE A 134 8.37 -9.77 6.84
CA PHE A 134 8.29 -11.05 6.16
C PHE A 134 9.11 -11.01 4.87
N MET A 135 9.48 -12.19 4.37
CA MET A 135 10.23 -12.34 3.14
C MET A 135 9.27 -12.56 1.97
N ALA A 136 9.46 -11.79 0.90
CA ALA A 136 8.77 -11.95 -0.37
C ALA A 136 9.74 -11.66 -1.52
N LYS A 137 9.88 -12.63 -2.43
CA LYS A 137 10.79 -12.56 -3.59
C LYS A 137 10.04 -12.98 -4.85
N VAL A 138 10.03 -12.08 -5.82
CA VAL A 138 9.47 -12.34 -7.15
C VAL A 138 10.56 -13.01 -7.98
N LEU A 139 10.25 -14.18 -8.54
CA LEU A 139 11.22 -15.04 -9.22
C LEU A 139 10.84 -15.24 -10.69
N ARG A 140 11.85 -15.30 -11.55
CA ARG A 140 11.72 -15.48 -13.00
C ARG A 140 12.20 -16.85 -13.46
N ASN A 141 11.34 -17.59 -14.17
CA ASN A 141 11.63 -18.86 -14.84
C ASN A 141 12.27 -19.94 -13.93
N GLY A 142 12.05 -19.86 -12.63
CA GLY A 142 12.61 -20.77 -11.64
C GLY A 142 12.31 -20.34 -10.21
N VAL A 143 12.56 -21.25 -9.26
CA VAL A 143 12.12 -21.10 -7.86
C VAL A 143 13.27 -20.95 -6.86
N GLU A 144 14.51 -20.91 -7.35
CA GLU A 144 15.70 -20.74 -6.52
C GLU A 144 15.95 -19.28 -6.20
N ALA A 145 16.73 -19.01 -5.14
CA ALA A 145 17.02 -17.63 -4.72
C ALA A 145 17.70 -16.79 -5.81
N GLN A 146 18.49 -17.42 -6.70
CA GLN A 146 19.15 -16.77 -7.83
C GLN A 146 18.18 -16.33 -8.95
N ASN A 147 16.95 -16.85 -8.94
CA ASN A 147 15.92 -16.48 -9.90
C ASN A 147 15.19 -15.18 -9.51
N GLU A 148 15.49 -14.60 -8.33
CA GLU A 148 14.94 -13.30 -7.93
C GLU A 148 15.29 -12.24 -8.98
N SER A 149 14.26 -11.59 -9.54
CA SER A 149 14.42 -10.63 -10.61
C SER A 149 13.34 -9.56 -10.55
N GLU A 150 13.75 -8.34 -10.87
CA GLU A 150 12.85 -7.20 -11.14
C GLU A 150 12.67 -7.00 -12.64
N ILE A 151 13.41 -7.74 -13.48
CA ILE A 151 13.37 -7.63 -14.94
C ILE A 151 12.86 -8.94 -15.54
N PHE A 152 11.84 -8.82 -16.36
CA PHE A 152 11.16 -9.89 -17.08
C PHE A 152 11.14 -9.56 -18.58
N ARG A 153 10.84 -10.57 -19.38
CA ARG A 153 10.53 -10.49 -20.79
C ARG A 153 9.16 -11.07 -21.03
N SER A 154 8.51 -10.64 -22.11
CA SER A 154 7.29 -11.29 -22.59
C SER A 154 7.51 -12.80 -22.75
N GLY A 155 6.64 -13.60 -22.15
CA GLY A 155 6.74 -15.06 -22.11
C GLY A 155 7.47 -15.65 -20.90
N ASP A 156 8.03 -14.82 -19.99
CA ASP A 156 8.63 -15.32 -18.76
C ASP A 156 7.57 -15.74 -17.73
N ASP A 157 7.82 -16.84 -17.04
CA ASP A 157 7.02 -17.31 -15.91
C ASP A 157 7.43 -16.61 -14.62
N MET A 158 6.42 -16.23 -13.83
CA MET A 158 6.58 -15.56 -12.55
C MET A 158 6.18 -16.48 -11.38
N PHE A 159 7.07 -16.58 -10.39
CA PHE A 159 6.82 -17.25 -9.12
C PHE A 159 6.99 -16.29 -7.94
N LEU A 160 6.42 -16.64 -6.80
CA LEU A 160 6.61 -15.89 -5.55
C LEU A 160 7.12 -16.81 -4.45
N SER A 161 8.35 -16.56 -3.99
CA SER A 161 8.87 -17.17 -2.76
C SER A 161 8.48 -16.31 -1.56
N PHE A 162 7.84 -16.93 -0.57
CA PHE A 162 7.33 -16.25 0.62
C PHE A 162 7.67 -17.00 1.91
N GLN A 163 7.96 -16.27 2.98
CA GLN A 163 8.09 -16.81 4.33
C GLN A 163 7.76 -15.72 5.35
N SER A 164 7.07 -16.10 6.43
CA SER A 164 6.71 -15.20 7.52
C SER A 164 7.16 -15.75 8.88
N PRO A 165 7.42 -14.89 9.88
CA PRO A 165 7.81 -15.32 11.23
C PRO A 165 6.64 -15.75 12.11
N THR A 166 5.40 -15.53 11.68
CA THR A 166 4.18 -15.87 12.43
C THR A 166 3.15 -16.50 11.50
N ASP A 167 2.25 -17.31 12.04
CA ASP A 167 1.05 -17.73 11.29
C ASP A 167 0.26 -16.49 10.84
N GLY A 168 -0.40 -16.60 9.70
CA GLY A 168 -1.17 -15.50 9.17
C GLY A 168 -1.80 -15.79 7.81
N PHE A 169 -2.06 -14.71 7.09
CA PHE A 169 -2.76 -14.71 5.82
C PHE A 169 -2.02 -13.81 4.83
N ILE A 170 -2.02 -14.22 3.56
CA ILE A 170 -1.37 -13.51 2.47
C ILE A 170 -2.39 -13.14 1.38
N ALA A 171 -2.18 -12.00 0.74
CA ALA A 171 -2.79 -11.69 -0.55
C ALA A 171 -1.74 -11.06 -1.46
N VAL A 172 -1.85 -11.31 -2.76
CA VAL A 172 -0.90 -10.82 -3.77
C VAL A 172 -1.68 -10.19 -4.90
N TYR A 173 -1.30 -8.96 -5.26
CA TYR A 173 -1.90 -8.21 -6.35
C TYR A 173 -0.83 -7.73 -7.32
N LEU A 174 -1.14 -7.72 -8.62
CA LEU A 174 -0.36 -7.03 -9.65
C LEU A 174 -1.09 -5.76 -10.05
N ILE A 175 -0.37 -4.65 -10.18
CA ILE A 175 -0.90 -3.39 -10.69
C ILE A 175 -0.09 -3.02 -11.92
N ASP A 176 -0.77 -2.88 -13.05
CA ASP A 176 -0.17 -2.52 -14.32
C ASP A 176 -0.26 -1.00 -14.59
N GLU A 177 0.17 -0.58 -15.77
CA GLU A 177 0.11 0.81 -16.23
C GLU A 177 -1.33 1.31 -16.49
N THR A 178 -2.35 0.44 -16.45
CA THR A 178 -3.76 0.75 -16.76
C THR A 178 -4.62 0.99 -15.51
N PRO A 179 -4.03 1.58 -14.46
CA PRO A 179 -4.55 1.57 -13.09
C PRO A 179 -5.46 0.40 -12.68
N THR A 180 -5.14 -0.83 -13.09
CA THR A 180 -5.95 -2.02 -12.77
C THR A 180 -5.20 -2.89 -11.77
N ALA A 181 -5.89 -3.33 -10.72
CA ALA A 181 -5.33 -4.28 -9.76
C ALA A 181 -5.85 -5.69 -10.07
N TYR A 182 -4.93 -6.63 -10.23
CA TYR A 182 -5.21 -8.04 -10.53
C TYR A 182 -4.90 -8.89 -9.29
N CYS A 183 -5.90 -9.57 -8.75
CA CYS A 183 -5.76 -10.49 -7.62
C CYS A 183 -5.07 -11.79 -8.08
N LEU A 184 -3.77 -11.90 -7.78
CA LEU A 184 -2.98 -13.10 -8.07
C LEU A 184 -3.11 -14.17 -6.97
N LEU A 185 -3.31 -13.73 -5.72
CA LEU A 185 -3.51 -14.59 -4.57
C LEU A 185 -4.45 -13.91 -3.58
N PRO A 186 -5.46 -14.58 -3.00
CA PRO A 186 -5.83 -15.99 -3.18
C PRO A 186 -6.17 -16.36 -4.62
N TYR A 187 -6.02 -17.63 -4.99
CA TYR A 187 -6.20 -18.09 -6.36
C TYR A 187 -7.63 -17.89 -6.87
N ARG A 188 -7.81 -17.98 -8.19
CA ARG A 188 -9.09 -17.76 -8.86
C ARG A 188 -10.15 -18.78 -8.47
N LYS A 189 -9.73 -20.03 -8.25
CA LYS A 189 -10.59 -21.14 -7.84
C LYS A 189 -10.78 -21.24 -6.32
N ASP A 190 -10.13 -20.37 -5.55
CA ASP A 190 -10.33 -20.30 -4.10
C ASP A 190 -11.69 -19.64 -3.78
N GLY A 191 -12.50 -20.31 -2.96
CA GLY A 191 -13.84 -19.87 -2.55
C GLY A 191 -13.86 -19.03 -1.28
N ASP A 192 -12.86 -19.15 -0.42
CA ASP A 192 -12.88 -18.52 0.92
C ASP A 192 -12.29 -17.10 0.89
N GLY A 193 -11.57 -16.75 -0.17
CA GLY A 193 -10.99 -15.42 -0.37
C GLY A 193 -9.92 -15.07 0.66
N GLN A 194 -9.29 -16.08 1.26
CA GLN A 194 -8.19 -15.97 2.21
C GLN A 194 -7.15 -17.05 1.94
N GLN A 195 -5.87 -16.69 1.93
CA GLN A 195 -4.78 -17.66 1.79
C GLN A 195 -4.01 -17.76 3.13
N PRO A 196 -4.20 -18.83 3.92
CA PRO A 196 -3.45 -19.01 5.16
C PRO A 196 -2.01 -19.45 4.90
N VAL A 197 -1.10 -19.04 5.78
CA VAL A 197 0.32 -19.42 5.79
C VAL A 197 0.79 -19.67 7.23
N LYS A 198 1.79 -20.53 7.39
CA LYS A 198 2.39 -20.89 8.67
C LYS A 198 3.74 -20.22 8.88
N HIS A 199 4.03 -19.91 10.14
CA HIS A 199 5.33 -19.38 10.55
C HIS A 199 6.48 -20.31 10.13
N GLY A 200 7.58 -19.73 9.67
CA GLY A 200 8.81 -20.46 9.35
C GLY A 200 8.73 -21.36 8.11
N GLU A 201 7.54 -21.62 7.55
CA GLU A 201 7.39 -22.37 6.31
C GLU A 201 7.74 -21.51 5.09
N LYS A 202 8.48 -22.10 4.15
CA LYS A 202 8.79 -21.48 2.86
C LYS A 202 7.74 -21.91 1.84
N TYR A 203 7.03 -20.94 1.28
CA TYR A 203 6.05 -21.12 0.23
C TYR A 203 6.64 -20.74 -1.12
N ILE A 204 6.30 -21.50 -2.16
CA ILE A 204 6.48 -21.13 -3.56
C ILE A 204 5.09 -21.07 -4.20
N PHE A 205 4.57 -19.87 -4.38
CA PHE A 205 3.29 -19.66 -5.04
C PHE A 205 3.45 -19.60 -6.56
N PHE A 206 2.31 -19.72 -7.24
CA PHE A 206 2.18 -19.73 -8.70
C PHE A 206 2.80 -20.96 -9.37
N SER A 207 2.89 -22.07 -8.65
CA SER A 207 3.37 -23.34 -9.19
C SER A 207 2.64 -24.53 -8.56
N PRO A 208 1.85 -25.30 -9.32
CA PRO A 208 1.13 -26.46 -8.79
C PRO A 208 2.08 -27.55 -8.28
N LYS A 209 3.33 -27.56 -8.75
CA LYS A 209 4.38 -28.49 -8.29
C LYS A 209 4.73 -28.30 -6.80
N TYR A 210 4.58 -27.08 -6.27
CA TYR A 210 5.01 -26.73 -4.92
C TYR A 210 3.86 -26.52 -3.94
N ASP A 211 2.61 -26.60 -4.41
CA ASP A 211 1.42 -26.71 -3.55
C ASP A 211 0.86 -28.14 -3.64
N VAL A 212 1.47 -29.05 -2.87
CA VAL A 212 1.15 -30.49 -2.91
C VAL A 212 -0.25 -30.78 -2.38
N ASN A 213 -0.80 -29.90 -1.54
CA ASN A 213 -2.10 -30.11 -0.93
C ASN A 213 -3.24 -29.75 -1.88
N HIS A 214 -3.07 -28.68 -2.66
CA HIS A 214 -4.13 -28.14 -3.51
C HIS A 214 -3.62 -27.74 -4.91
N PRO A 215 -2.97 -28.65 -5.67
CA PRO A 215 -2.39 -28.30 -6.96
C PRO A 215 -3.43 -27.84 -7.99
N ASP A 216 -4.67 -28.34 -7.90
CA ASP A 216 -5.74 -28.09 -8.88
C ASP A 216 -6.29 -26.65 -8.85
N ILE A 217 -6.08 -25.93 -7.75
CA ILE A 217 -6.54 -24.55 -7.58
C ILE A 217 -5.45 -23.51 -7.85
N VAL A 218 -4.19 -23.94 -8.02
CA VAL A 218 -3.08 -23.03 -8.25
C VAL A 218 -3.21 -22.40 -9.64
N ASP A 219 -3.15 -21.07 -9.67
CA ASP A 219 -2.95 -20.33 -10.92
C ASP A 219 -1.47 -20.17 -11.21
N GLU A 220 -1.09 -20.29 -12.47
CA GLU A 220 0.26 -20.05 -12.99
C GLU A 220 0.25 -18.73 -13.78
N TYR A 221 1.33 -17.96 -13.71
CA TYR A 221 1.42 -16.65 -14.34
C TYR A 221 2.62 -16.54 -15.27
N THR A 222 2.33 -16.44 -16.56
CA THR A 222 3.29 -16.04 -17.59
C THR A 222 3.05 -14.57 -17.91
N LEU A 223 4.08 -13.74 -17.75
CA LEU A 223 4.00 -12.31 -17.99
C LEU A 223 4.10 -12.03 -19.49
N THR A 224 3.26 -11.12 -19.98
CA THR A 224 3.22 -10.74 -21.40
C THR A 224 3.33 -9.23 -21.51
N CYS A 225 4.08 -8.73 -22.49
CA CYS A 225 4.19 -7.31 -22.80
C CYS A 225 4.04 -7.10 -24.30
N ASN A 226 3.10 -6.21 -24.68
CA ASN A 226 2.84 -5.84 -26.09
C ASN A 226 3.47 -4.50 -26.48
N LYS A 227 4.25 -3.90 -25.57
CA LYS A 227 5.01 -2.65 -25.77
C LYS A 227 6.50 -2.96 -25.73
N GLU A 228 7.35 -1.97 -25.95
CA GLU A 228 8.80 -2.11 -25.76
C GLU A 228 9.13 -2.44 -24.29
N GLU A 229 8.41 -1.79 -23.36
CA GLU A 229 8.59 -1.92 -21.93
C GLU A 229 7.25 -1.69 -21.22
N GLU A 230 7.03 -2.39 -20.10
CA GLU A 230 5.87 -2.22 -19.22
C GLU A 230 6.30 -2.27 -17.75
N HIS A 231 5.86 -1.29 -16.97
CA HIS A 231 6.18 -1.17 -15.55
C HIS A 231 5.01 -1.61 -14.66
N ASN A 232 5.22 -2.68 -13.91
CA ASN A 232 4.20 -3.25 -13.03
C ASN A 232 4.65 -3.27 -11.56
N GLN A 233 3.68 -3.30 -10.65
CA GLN A 233 3.91 -3.43 -9.21
C GLN A 233 3.27 -4.70 -8.67
N ILE A 234 4.04 -5.52 -7.96
CA ILE A 234 3.52 -6.66 -7.19
C ILE A 234 3.38 -6.25 -5.73
N TYR A 235 2.15 -6.19 -5.24
CA TYR A 235 1.82 -5.96 -3.85
C TYR A 235 1.70 -7.31 -3.15
N VAL A 236 2.61 -7.57 -2.21
CA VAL A 236 2.53 -8.72 -1.31
C VAL A 236 2.08 -8.23 0.06
N ILE A 237 0.88 -8.64 0.46
CA ILE A 237 0.21 -8.19 1.68
C ILE A 237 0.16 -9.37 2.64
N PHE A 238 0.59 -9.16 3.88
CA PHE A 238 0.56 -10.17 4.92
C PHE A 238 -0.04 -9.60 6.21
N SER A 239 -0.80 -10.41 6.93
CA SER A 239 -1.27 -10.08 8.27
C SER A 239 -1.33 -11.33 9.14
N PRO A 240 -0.97 -11.24 10.44
CA PRO A 240 -1.18 -12.32 11.39
C PRO A 240 -2.67 -12.54 11.72
N LYS A 241 -3.55 -11.63 11.30
CA LYS A 241 -5.00 -11.70 11.49
C LYS A 241 -5.67 -12.04 10.16
N PRO A 242 -6.80 -12.78 10.19
CA PRO A 242 -7.56 -13.04 8.99
C PRO A 242 -8.06 -11.75 8.36
N PHE A 243 -7.89 -11.64 7.05
CA PHE A 243 -8.49 -10.61 6.23
C PHE A 243 -8.94 -11.23 4.91
N THR A 244 -10.09 -10.76 4.41
CA THR A 244 -10.61 -11.19 3.11
C THR A 244 -10.04 -10.29 2.02
N LYS A 245 -9.70 -10.90 0.88
CA LYS A 245 -9.33 -10.20 -0.35
C LYS A 245 -10.35 -9.12 -0.74
N ALA A 246 -9.94 -8.19 -1.60
CA ALA A 246 -10.81 -7.14 -2.11
C ALA A 246 -12.02 -7.71 -2.88
N LEU A 247 -13.08 -6.90 -2.98
CA LEU A 247 -14.20 -7.20 -3.88
C LEU A 247 -13.71 -6.95 -5.32
N ASP A 248 -13.44 -8.04 -6.03
CA ASP A 248 -12.93 -8.08 -7.39
C ASP A 248 -13.90 -8.87 -8.29
N ASN A 249 -13.69 -8.79 -9.60
CA ASN A 249 -14.54 -9.45 -10.60
C ASN A 249 -13.73 -10.33 -11.53
N GLN A 250 -14.30 -11.48 -11.89
CA GLN A 250 -13.73 -12.33 -12.94
C GLN A 250 -14.28 -11.89 -14.30
N VAL A 251 -13.48 -11.14 -15.08
CA VAL A 251 -13.93 -10.63 -16.38
C VAL A 251 -13.74 -11.66 -17.50
N LYS A 252 -12.64 -12.43 -17.49
CA LYS A 252 -12.42 -13.56 -18.41
C LYS A 252 -11.82 -14.76 -17.69
N GLU A 253 -12.12 -15.98 -18.12
CA GLU A 253 -11.59 -17.19 -17.49
C GLU A 253 -10.06 -17.39 -17.61
N THR A 254 -9.35 -16.57 -18.36
CA THR A 254 -7.90 -16.72 -18.57
C THR A 254 -7.06 -15.66 -17.86
N ILE A 255 -7.68 -14.67 -17.22
CA ILE A 255 -6.98 -13.58 -16.51
C ILE A 255 -7.30 -13.62 -15.01
N PRO A 256 -6.44 -13.07 -14.15
CA PRO A 256 -6.77 -12.86 -12.73
C PRO A 256 -8.07 -12.07 -12.54
N ARG A 257 -8.68 -12.19 -11.36
CA ARG A 257 -9.80 -11.30 -11.01
C ARG A 257 -9.27 -9.87 -10.86
N GLU A 258 -10.05 -8.90 -11.29
CA GLU A 258 -9.61 -7.50 -11.36
C GLU A 258 -10.55 -6.55 -10.60
N LEU A 259 -9.97 -5.43 -10.17
CA LEU A 259 -10.67 -4.27 -9.64
C LEU A 259 -9.90 -2.98 -9.96
N ASP A 260 -10.62 -1.86 -9.96
CA ASP A 260 -10.01 -0.55 -10.14
C ASP A 260 -9.03 -0.22 -9.00
N TYR A 261 -7.95 0.47 -9.34
CA TYR A 261 -6.92 0.85 -8.38
C TYR A 261 -7.46 1.65 -7.17
N GLU A 262 -8.41 2.56 -7.39
CA GLU A 262 -9.03 3.33 -6.30
C GLU A 262 -9.76 2.42 -5.30
N ALA A 263 -10.48 1.42 -5.81
CA ALA A 263 -11.16 0.44 -4.96
C ALA A 263 -10.16 -0.42 -4.19
N PHE A 264 -9.07 -0.84 -4.84
CA PHE A 264 -7.97 -1.58 -4.21
C PHE A 264 -7.32 -0.80 -3.07
N THR A 265 -6.91 0.45 -3.31
CA THR A 265 -6.26 1.29 -2.28
C THR A 265 -7.18 1.58 -1.11
N LYS A 266 -8.46 1.86 -1.37
CA LYS A 266 -9.46 2.03 -0.32
C LYS A 266 -9.62 0.77 0.53
N TRP A 267 -9.67 -0.40 -0.09
CA TRP A 267 -9.72 -1.68 0.61
C TRP A 267 -8.46 -1.90 1.47
N LEU A 268 -7.28 -1.74 0.90
CA LEU A 268 -6.01 -1.95 1.60
C LEU A 268 -5.87 -1.00 2.80
N GLY A 269 -6.20 0.29 2.61
CA GLY A 269 -6.20 1.28 3.68
C GLY A 269 -7.17 0.92 4.81
N ASN A 270 -8.35 0.38 4.51
CA ASN A 270 -9.28 -0.10 5.53
C ASN A 270 -8.76 -1.33 6.27
N CYS A 271 -8.09 -2.26 5.59
CA CYS A 271 -7.44 -3.41 6.22
C CYS A 271 -6.34 -2.96 7.19
N ARG A 272 -5.48 -2.04 6.78
CA ARG A 272 -4.37 -1.51 7.60
C ARG A 272 -4.81 -0.59 8.74
N LYS A 273 -5.97 0.06 8.61
CA LYS A 273 -6.63 0.76 9.73
C LYS A 273 -7.06 -0.23 10.83
N ARG A 274 -7.61 -1.39 10.43
CA ARG A 274 -8.09 -2.44 11.35
C ARG A 274 -6.96 -3.27 11.93
N ASP A 275 -5.91 -3.52 11.15
CA ASP A 275 -4.75 -4.28 11.60
C ASP A 275 -3.43 -3.53 11.42
N LYS A 276 -2.90 -3.05 12.55
CA LYS A 276 -1.62 -2.34 12.62
C LYS A 276 -0.39 -3.24 12.45
N GLN A 277 -0.58 -4.55 12.43
CA GLN A 277 0.48 -5.54 12.18
C GLN A 277 0.53 -5.98 10.71
N MET A 278 -0.47 -5.59 9.91
CA MET A 278 -0.51 -5.88 8.48
C MET A 278 0.67 -5.20 7.79
N GLY A 279 1.45 -6.01 7.08
CA GLY A 279 2.56 -5.56 6.28
C GLY A 279 2.29 -5.64 4.79
N VAL A 280 2.91 -4.73 4.05
CA VAL A 280 2.85 -4.67 2.60
C VAL A 280 4.26 -4.49 2.07
N VAL A 281 4.66 -5.37 1.16
CA VAL A 281 5.90 -5.26 0.38
C VAL A 281 5.50 -5.05 -1.07
N ILE A 282 6.01 -3.99 -1.68
CA ILE A 282 5.77 -3.69 -3.09
C ILE A 282 7.05 -4.03 -3.86
N LYS A 283 6.95 -4.88 -4.89
CA LYS A 283 8.04 -5.21 -5.80
C LYS A 283 7.74 -4.58 -7.15
N ASN A 284 8.59 -3.66 -7.58
CA ASN A 284 8.49 -3.09 -8.91
C ASN A 284 9.14 -4.08 -9.89
N ILE A 285 8.43 -4.40 -10.96
CA ILE A 285 8.94 -5.25 -12.02
C ILE A 285 8.80 -4.52 -13.34
N ASN A 286 9.71 -4.84 -14.25
CA ASN A 286 9.78 -4.32 -15.59
C ASN A 286 9.69 -5.50 -16.55
N ILE A 287 8.74 -5.46 -17.48
CA ILE A 287 8.54 -6.50 -18.49
C ILE A 287 8.91 -5.90 -19.85
N LYS A 288 9.97 -6.44 -20.45
CA LYS A 288 10.39 -6.04 -21.80
C LYS A 288 9.59 -6.78 -22.86
N GLY A 289 9.23 -6.07 -23.93
CA GLY A 289 8.69 -6.65 -25.16
C GLY A 289 9.69 -7.57 -25.87
N GLU A 290 9.22 -8.18 -26.96
CA GLU A 290 10.07 -8.96 -27.88
C GLU A 290 11.02 -8.10 -28.71
#